data_AF-A0A933DD68-F1
#
_entry.id   AF-A0A933DD68-F1
#
_cell.length_a   1.000
_cell.length_b   1.000
_cell.length_c   1.000
_cell.angle_alpha   90.00
_cell.angle_beta   90.00
_cell.angle_gamma   90.00
#
_symmetry.space_group_name_H-M   'P 1'
#
loop_
_entity.id
_entity.type
_entity.pdbx_description
1 polymer ?
#
loop_
_entity_poly.entity_id
_entity_poly.type
_entity_poly.pdbx_seq_one_letter_code
_entity_poly.pdbx_strand_id
1 'polypeptide(L)'
;MREKMGEVEERRFETVGPTIGKELLIKTVTAVIVAAGAILVYVAYRFKSFKFGVCAVVAMVHDTIVVVGSFSLLGKLAGVEVDTLFVTAVLTILSFSVHDTIVVYDRIRESVKLYPKADFEAVVDYAVTTTLSRSINNSMTIIFTLLALFLLGGETIRWFILALLIGTVSGTYSSTFTAAPLLVVWEKVASKRLKQR
;
A
#
# COMPACT_ATOMS: atom_id res chain seq x y z
N MET A 1 -4.54 -9.95 52.78
CA MET A 1 -4.88 -9.89 51.34
C MET A 1 -3.67 -9.85 50.40
N ARG A 2 -2.45 -10.13 50.86
CA ARG A 2 -1.21 -10.14 50.03
C ARG A 2 -0.68 -11.54 49.71
N GLU A 3 -1.32 -12.61 50.18
CA GLU A 3 -0.85 -14.01 50.06
C GLU A 3 -1.61 -14.84 49.01
N LYS A 4 -2.46 -14.23 48.17
CA LYS A 4 -3.27 -14.96 47.16
C LYS A 4 -2.93 -14.67 45.70
N MET A 5 -1.87 -13.92 45.43
CA MET A 5 -1.36 -13.76 44.07
C MET A 5 -0.02 -14.50 44.02
N GLY A 6 0.01 -15.65 43.33
CA GLY A 6 1.26 -16.34 43.02
C GLY A 6 2.23 -15.39 42.33
N GLU A 7 3.53 -15.76 42.31
CA GLU A 7 4.57 -14.95 41.67
C GLU A 7 4.09 -14.46 40.31
N VAL A 8 4.03 -13.13 40.17
CA VAL A 8 3.68 -12.48 38.91
C VAL A 8 4.85 -12.78 37.96
N GLU A 9 4.69 -13.83 37.15
CA GLU A 9 5.65 -14.23 36.15
C GLU A 9 5.57 -13.23 34.99
N GLU A 10 6.43 -12.22 35.03
CA GLU A 10 6.55 -11.23 33.97
C GLU A 10 7.10 -11.91 32.71
N ARG A 11 6.20 -12.26 31.79
CA ARG A 11 6.54 -13.07 30.60
C ARG A 11 7.45 -12.34 29.61
N ARG A 12 7.36 -11.00 29.51
CA ARG A 12 8.19 -10.14 28.64
C ARG A 12 7.94 -8.66 28.94
N PHE A 13 9.02 -7.88 29.14
CA PHE A 13 8.99 -6.41 29.24
C PHE A 13 9.78 -5.83 28.06
N GLU A 14 9.10 -5.23 27.11
CA GLU A 14 9.73 -4.45 26.03
C GLU A 14 9.10 -3.05 26.03
N THR A 15 9.92 -2.04 26.30
CA THR A 15 9.56 -0.63 26.11
C THR A 15 10.45 -0.10 24.99
N VAL A 16 9.84 0.40 23.92
CA VAL A 16 10.62 0.97 22.82
C VAL A 16 11.08 2.36 23.24
N GLY A 17 12.37 2.49 23.55
CA GLY A 17 12.96 3.79 23.88
C GLY A 17 12.85 4.79 22.72
N PRO A 18 12.79 6.12 22.98
CA PRO A 18 12.66 7.16 21.94
C PRO A 18 13.72 7.06 20.82
N THR A 19 14.91 6.58 21.16
CA THR A 19 16.02 6.35 20.22
C THR A 19 15.72 5.21 19.24
N ILE A 20 15.12 4.11 19.71
CA ILE A 20 14.78 2.95 18.87
C ILE A 20 13.66 3.32 17.89
N GLY A 21 12.64 4.04 18.34
CA GLY A 21 11.58 4.54 17.47
C GLY A 21 12.10 5.44 16.34
N LYS A 22 13.05 6.35 16.64
CA LYS A 22 13.69 7.20 15.63
C LYS A 22 14.49 6.39 14.61
N GLU A 23 15.22 5.38 15.06
CA GLU A 23 15.97 4.50 14.16
C GLU A 23 15.04 3.69 13.24
N LEU A 24 13.94 3.15 13.78
CA LEU A 24 12.94 2.43 13.00
C LEU A 24 12.26 3.33 11.97
N LEU A 25 11.97 4.59 12.31
CA LEU A 25 11.47 5.57 11.34
C LEU A 25 12.44 5.80 10.19
N ILE A 26 13.73 6.01 10.48
CA ILE A 26 14.76 6.19 9.45
C ILE A 26 14.87 4.95 8.56
N LYS A 27 14.87 3.75 9.15
CA LYS A 27 14.86 2.48 8.41
C LYS A 27 13.63 2.34 7.52
N THR A 28 12.45 2.68 8.03
CA THR A 28 11.19 2.65 7.27
C THR A 28 11.24 3.59 6.08
N VAL A 29 11.63 4.86 6.28
CA VAL A 29 11.74 5.85 5.21
C VAL A 29 12.76 5.40 4.16
N THR A 30 13.92 4.92 4.59
CA THR A 30 14.96 4.41 3.69
C THR A 30 14.44 3.23 2.86
N ALA A 31 13.77 2.28 3.49
CA ALA A 31 13.21 1.12 2.82
C ALA A 31 12.10 1.50 1.82
N VAL A 32 11.24 2.46 2.16
CA VAL A 32 10.21 3.00 1.25
C VAL A 32 10.87 3.66 0.03
N ILE A 33 11.93 4.46 0.20
CA ILE A 33 12.64 5.10 -0.91
C ILE A 33 13.29 4.05 -1.82
N VAL A 34 13.96 3.06 -1.24
CA VAL A 34 14.58 1.97 -2.00
C VAL A 34 13.52 1.17 -2.76
N ALA A 35 12.40 0.82 -2.12
CA ALA A 35 11.28 0.15 -2.75
C ALA A 35 10.68 1.01 -3.89
N ALA A 36 10.47 2.30 -3.67
CA ALA A 36 9.97 3.23 -4.67
C ALA A 36 10.85 3.23 -5.93
N GLY A 37 12.18 3.31 -5.76
CA GLY A 37 13.13 3.26 -6.87
C GLY A 37 13.06 1.92 -7.62
N ALA A 38 13.04 0.80 -6.89
CA ALA A 38 12.95 -0.53 -7.49
C ALA A 38 11.66 -0.72 -8.28
N ILE A 39 10.52 -0.29 -7.72
CA ILE A 39 9.20 -0.37 -8.36
C ILE A 39 9.15 0.53 -9.60
N LEU A 40 9.66 1.75 -9.51
CA LEU A 40 9.73 2.67 -10.64
C LEU A 40 10.48 2.03 -11.80
N VAL A 41 11.68 1.51 -11.55
CA VAL A 41 12.52 0.88 -12.58
C VAL A 41 11.83 -0.36 -13.16
N TYR A 42 11.30 -1.22 -12.29
CA TYR A 42 10.61 -2.45 -12.71
C TYR A 42 9.39 -2.16 -13.58
N VAL A 43 8.50 -1.27 -13.13
CA VAL A 43 7.26 -0.93 -13.85
C VAL A 43 7.60 -0.18 -15.14
N ALA A 44 8.53 0.77 -15.11
CA ALA A 44 8.97 1.49 -16.32
C ALA A 44 9.52 0.52 -17.38
N TYR A 45 10.32 -0.47 -16.97
CA TYR A 45 10.83 -1.51 -17.86
C TYR A 45 9.73 -2.44 -18.38
N ARG A 46 8.88 -2.97 -17.47
CA ARG A 46 7.81 -3.93 -17.80
C ARG A 46 6.77 -3.38 -18.77
N PHE A 47 6.43 -2.10 -18.63
CA PHE A 47 5.43 -1.40 -19.44
C PHE A 47 6.05 -0.56 -20.57
N LYS A 48 7.39 -0.54 -20.69
CA LYS A 48 8.14 0.26 -21.67
C LYS A 48 7.77 1.75 -21.66
N SER A 49 7.34 2.27 -20.50
CA SER A 49 6.89 3.64 -20.35
C SER A 49 7.15 4.14 -18.93
N PHE A 50 7.94 5.20 -18.83
CA PHE A 50 8.29 5.82 -17.56
C PHE A 50 7.06 6.38 -16.81
N LYS A 51 6.03 6.80 -17.55
CA LYS A 51 4.78 7.34 -16.98
C LYS A 51 4.10 6.34 -16.05
N PHE A 52 4.07 5.06 -16.44
CA PHE A 52 3.48 3.99 -15.63
C PHE A 52 4.26 3.82 -14.31
N GLY A 53 5.59 3.84 -14.37
CA GLY A 53 6.43 3.75 -13.17
C GLY A 53 6.19 4.89 -12.19
N VAL A 54 6.13 6.13 -12.67
CA VAL A 54 5.88 7.30 -11.82
C VAL A 54 4.49 7.25 -11.19
N CYS A 55 3.45 6.93 -11.98
CA CYS A 55 2.08 6.84 -11.46
C CYS A 55 1.94 5.74 -10.39
N ALA A 56 2.58 4.59 -10.57
CA ALA A 56 2.62 3.52 -9.58
C ALA A 56 3.31 3.95 -8.28
N VAL A 57 4.45 4.65 -8.37
CA VAL A 57 5.15 5.16 -7.19
C VAL A 57 4.31 6.18 -6.44
N VAL A 58 3.63 7.10 -7.14
CA VAL A 58 2.77 8.10 -6.50
C VAL A 58 1.63 7.43 -5.71
N ALA A 59 0.96 6.44 -6.31
CA ALA A 59 -0.10 5.68 -5.64
C ALA A 59 0.43 4.93 -4.40
N MET A 60 1.60 4.29 -4.53
CA MET A 60 2.24 3.59 -3.42
C MET A 60 2.66 4.54 -2.27
N VAL A 61 3.18 5.73 -2.60
CA VAL A 61 3.55 6.75 -1.60
C VAL A 61 2.30 7.23 -0.86
N HIS A 62 1.19 7.45 -1.57
CA HIS A 62 -0.10 7.76 -0.95
C HIS A 62 -0.49 6.69 0.08
N ASP A 63 -0.43 5.40 -0.29
CA ASP A 63 -0.81 4.29 0.61
C ASP A 63 0.09 4.23 1.84
N THR A 64 1.38 4.49 1.65
CA THR A 64 2.35 4.57 2.76
C THR A 64 2.01 5.70 3.72
N ILE A 65 1.66 6.87 3.19
CA ILE A 65 1.25 8.04 3.99
C ILE A 65 -0.02 7.74 4.78
N VAL A 66 -0.99 7.04 4.20
CA VAL A 66 -2.22 6.64 4.90
C VAL A 66 -1.90 5.74 6.10
N VAL A 67 -1.04 4.74 5.93
CA VAL A 67 -0.66 3.80 7.01
C VAL A 67 0.15 4.51 8.09
N VAL A 68 1.20 5.25 7.71
CA VAL A 68 2.06 5.99 8.65
C VAL A 68 1.28 7.08 9.37
N GLY A 69 0.41 7.82 8.67
CA GLY A 69 -0.46 8.85 9.24
C GLY A 69 -1.47 8.26 10.23
N SER A 70 -2.07 7.12 9.90
CA SER A 70 -2.98 6.42 10.81
C SER A 70 -2.26 5.98 12.09
N PHE A 71 -1.05 5.44 11.98
CA PHE A 71 -0.25 5.03 13.14
C PHE A 71 0.29 6.20 13.94
N SER A 72 0.56 7.35 13.30
CA SER A 72 0.90 8.58 14.02
C SER A 72 -0.26 9.06 14.91
N LEU A 73 -1.51 8.98 14.41
CA LEU A 73 -2.70 9.30 15.20
C LEU A 73 -2.93 8.28 16.33
N LEU A 74 -2.77 6.98 16.05
CA LEU A 74 -2.89 5.93 17.06
C LEU A 74 -1.81 6.02 18.13
N GLY A 75 -0.59 6.41 17.77
CA GLY A 75 0.48 6.69 18.73
C GLY A 75 0.10 7.82 19.69
N LYS A 76 -0.55 8.87 19.18
CA LYS A 76 -1.01 10.00 20.02
C LYS A 76 -2.22 9.66 20.90
N LEU A 77 -3.17 8.88 20.38
CA LEU A 77 -4.46 8.62 21.04
C LEU A 77 -4.44 7.38 21.95
N ALA A 78 -3.72 6.35 21.56
CA ALA A 78 -3.72 5.04 22.21
C ALA A 78 -2.32 4.57 22.65
N GLY A 79 -1.29 5.41 22.50
CA GLY A 79 0.08 5.08 22.91
C GLY A 79 0.72 3.96 22.09
N VAL A 80 0.26 3.73 20.86
CA VAL A 80 0.80 2.68 19.99
C VAL A 80 2.24 3.01 19.59
N GLU A 81 3.15 2.09 19.89
CA GLU A 81 4.56 2.21 19.52
C GLU A 81 4.81 1.59 18.14
N VAL A 82 5.72 2.21 17.38
CA VAL A 82 6.22 1.68 16.12
C VAL A 82 7.42 0.79 16.42
N ASP A 83 7.28 -0.50 16.13
CA ASP A 83 8.30 -1.52 16.33
C ASP A 83 8.82 -2.06 14.98
N THR A 84 9.64 -3.11 15.03
CA THR A 84 10.17 -3.75 13.82
C THR A 84 9.06 -4.37 12.97
N LEU A 85 8.00 -4.90 13.59
CA LEU A 85 6.87 -5.48 12.86
C LEU A 85 6.13 -4.44 12.05
N PHE A 86 5.98 -3.21 12.56
CA PHE A 86 5.41 -2.11 11.78
C PHE A 86 6.19 -1.86 10.48
N VAL A 87 7.53 -1.87 10.51
CA VAL A 87 8.35 -1.72 9.29
C VAL A 87 8.03 -2.84 8.30
N THR A 88 7.95 -4.08 8.77
CA THR A 88 7.57 -5.24 7.95
C THR A 88 6.16 -5.08 7.36
N ALA A 89 5.20 -4.54 8.13
CA ALA A 89 3.86 -4.28 7.63
C ALA A 89 3.87 -3.28 6.49
N VAL A 90 4.59 -2.15 6.65
CA VAL A 90 4.71 -1.13 5.59
C VAL A 90 5.24 -1.76 4.30
N LEU A 91 6.36 -2.49 4.35
CA LEU A 91 6.94 -3.13 3.15
C LEU A 91 5.99 -4.15 2.50
N THR A 92 5.24 -4.88 3.31
CA THR A 92 4.24 -5.85 2.84
C THR A 92 3.10 -5.14 2.09
N ILE A 93 2.62 -4.01 2.62
CA ILE A 93 1.57 -3.20 2.00
C ILE A 93 2.03 -2.61 0.66
N LEU A 94 3.29 -2.14 0.57
CA LEU A 94 3.85 -1.67 -0.71
C LEU A 94 3.76 -2.77 -1.77
N SER A 95 4.08 -4.02 -1.39
CA SER A 95 4.07 -5.16 -2.30
C SER A 95 2.66 -5.48 -2.80
N PHE A 96 1.65 -5.44 -1.91
CA PHE A 96 0.26 -5.66 -2.29
C PHE A 96 -0.31 -4.53 -3.16
N SER A 97 -0.06 -3.26 -2.79
CA SER A 97 -0.52 -2.09 -3.55
C SER A 97 0.03 -2.10 -4.99
N VAL A 98 1.32 -2.40 -5.14
CA VAL A 98 1.98 -2.44 -6.45
C VAL A 98 1.52 -3.63 -7.27
N HIS A 99 1.28 -4.78 -6.64
CA HIS A 99 0.72 -5.96 -7.33
C HIS A 99 -0.59 -5.62 -8.02
N ASP A 100 -1.54 -5.02 -7.30
CA ASP A 100 -2.84 -4.66 -7.86
C ASP A 100 -2.71 -3.59 -8.96
N THR A 101 -1.82 -2.61 -8.78
CA THR A 101 -1.53 -1.59 -9.80
C THR A 101 -1.00 -2.22 -11.10
N ILE A 102 -0.10 -3.21 -11.01
CA ILE A 102 0.43 -3.92 -12.18
C ILE A 102 -0.66 -4.67 -12.93
N VAL A 103 -1.61 -5.29 -12.22
CA VAL A 103 -2.73 -6.02 -12.83
C VAL A 103 -3.61 -5.07 -13.65
N VAL A 104 -3.96 -3.91 -13.10
CA VAL A 104 -4.73 -2.88 -13.80
C VAL A 104 -3.95 -2.37 -15.02
N TYR A 105 -2.65 -2.08 -14.86
CA TYR A 105 -1.80 -1.59 -15.94
C TYR A 105 -1.63 -2.60 -17.08
N ASP A 106 -1.52 -3.89 -16.77
CA ASP A 106 -1.45 -4.94 -17.79
C ASP A 106 -2.75 -5.01 -18.59
N ARG A 107 -3.90 -4.88 -17.90
CA ARG A 107 -5.20 -4.79 -18.58
C ARG A 107 -5.35 -3.53 -19.42
N ILE A 108 -4.90 -2.36 -18.95
CA ILE A 108 -4.88 -1.12 -19.76
C ILE A 108 -4.06 -1.34 -21.02
N ARG A 109 -2.84 -1.89 -20.88
CA ARG A 109 -1.94 -2.15 -22.00
C ARG A 109 -2.55 -3.12 -23.02
N GLU A 110 -3.21 -4.17 -22.56
CA GLU A 110 -3.92 -5.12 -23.41
C GLU A 110 -5.11 -4.45 -24.12
N SER A 111 -5.91 -3.68 -23.39
CA SER A 111 -7.11 -3.02 -23.90
C SER A 111 -6.79 -1.96 -24.95
N VAL A 112 -5.68 -1.23 -24.81
CA VAL A 112 -5.18 -0.29 -25.84
C VAL A 112 -4.86 -1.02 -27.15
N LYS A 113 -4.35 -2.26 -27.10
CA LYS A 113 -4.08 -3.06 -28.30
C LYS A 113 -5.34 -3.63 -28.94
N LEU A 114 -6.32 -4.03 -28.11
CA LEU A 114 -7.60 -4.58 -28.57
C LEU A 114 -8.50 -3.49 -29.19
N TYR A 115 -8.46 -2.28 -28.64
CA TYR A 115 -9.30 -1.16 -29.04
C TYR A 115 -8.48 0.08 -29.46
N PRO A 116 -7.66 0.00 -30.53
CA PRO A 116 -6.71 1.06 -30.89
C PRO A 116 -7.35 2.38 -31.34
N LYS A 117 -8.65 2.39 -31.64
CA LYS A 117 -9.42 3.58 -32.05
C LYS A 117 -10.30 4.14 -30.94
N ALA A 118 -10.39 3.46 -29.80
CA ALA A 118 -11.19 3.93 -28.68
C ALA A 118 -10.47 5.07 -27.96
N ASP A 119 -11.24 5.94 -27.32
CA ASP A 119 -10.66 6.99 -26.47
C ASP A 119 -9.90 6.37 -25.29
N PHE A 120 -8.75 6.93 -24.95
CA PHE A 120 -7.87 6.36 -23.93
C PHE A 120 -8.56 6.29 -22.55
N GLU A 121 -9.41 7.27 -22.23
CA GLU A 121 -10.18 7.28 -20.99
C GLU A 121 -11.18 6.12 -20.94
N ALA A 122 -11.90 5.86 -22.03
CA ALA A 122 -12.82 4.72 -22.13
C ALA A 122 -12.09 3.38 -22.05
N VAL A 123 -10.88 3.28 -22.61
CA VAL A 123 -10.03 2.09 -22.50
C VAL A 123 -9.58 1.84 -21.06
N VAL A 124 -9.21 2.91 -20.33
CA VAL A 124 -8.82 2.80 -18.92
C VAL A 124 -10.01 2.42 -18.04
N ASP A 125 -11.18 3.02 -18.27
CA ASP A 125 -12.41 2.70 -17.54
C ASP A 125 -12.83 1.23 -17.74
N TYR A 126 -12.75 0.73 -18.97
CA TYR A 126 -12.97 -0.68 -19.28
C TYR A 126 -11.96 -1.59 -18.56
N ALA A 127 -10.68 -1.24 -18.58
CA ALA A 127 -9.64 -2.02 -17.92
C ALA A 127 -9.82 -2.07 -16.40
N VAL A 128 -10.19 -0.94 -15.78
CA VAL A 128 -10.52 -0.84 -14.36
C VAL A 128 -11.72 -1.72 -14.02
N THR A 129 -12.82 -1.57 -14.75
CA THR A 129 -14.06 -2.31 -14.48
C THR A 129 -13.87 -3.83 -14.59
N THR A 130 -13.11 -4.28 -15.60
CA THR A 130 -12.84 -5.73 -15.81
C THR A 130 -11.86 -6.32 -14.81
N THR A 131 -10.99 -5.52 -14.19
CA THR A 131 -10.05 -5.99 -13.16
C THR A 131 -10.58 -5.86 -11.74
N LEU A 132 -11.57 -4.98 -11.52
CA LEU A 132 -12.12 -4.66 -10.20
C LEU A 132 -12.59 -5.90 -9.44
N SER A 133 -13.36 -6.80 -10.06
CA SER A 133 -13.86 -8.01 -9.39
C SER A 133 -12.73 -8.91 -8.89
N ARG A 134 -11.62 -8.99 -9.63
CA ARG A 134 -10.44 -9.77 -9.22
C ARG A 134 -9.74 -9.10 -8.04
N SER A 135 -9.50 -7.79 -8.11
CA SER A 135 -8.82 -7.04 -7.05
C SER A 135 -9.63 -7.04 -5.75
N ILE A 136 -10.96 -6.87 -5.83
CA ILE A 136 -11.85 -6.97 -4.66
C ILE A 136 -11.80 -8.38 -4.07
N ASN A 137 -11.89 -9.44 -4.88
CA ASN A 137 -11.84 -10.80 -4.34
C ASN A 137 -10.50 -11.13 -3.67
N ASN A 138 -9.40 -10.68 -4.25
CA ASN A 138 -8.06 -10.85 -3.68
C ASN A 138 -7.95 -10.12 -2.32
N SER A 139 -8.27 -8.83 -2.30
CA SER A 139 -8.22 -8.00 -1.09
C SER A 139 -9.17 -8.49 0.00
N MET A 140 -10.40 -8.89 -0.33
CA MET A 140 -11.35 -9.44 0.64
C MET A 140 -10.82 -10.70 1.32
N THR A 141 -10.18 -11.60 0.56
CA THR A 141 -9.57 -12.82 1.13
C THR A 141 -8.47 -12.47 2.14
N ILE A 142 -7.64 -11.47 1.83
CA ILE A 142 -6.61 -10.97 2.74
C ILE A 142 -7.26 -10.30 3.96
N ILE A 143 -8.24 -9.43 3.76
CA ILE A 143 -8.94 -8.72 4.84
C ILE A 143 -9.61 -9.70 5.79
N PHE A 144 -10.31 -10.73 5.31
CA PHE A 144 -10.91 -11.74 6.18
C PHE A 144 -9.86 -12.50 6.99
N THR A 145 -8.73 -12.84 6.37
CA THR A 145 -7.62 -13.51 7.08
C THR A 145 -7.02 -12.60 8.15
N LEU A 146 -6.77 -11.33 7.83
CA LEU A 146 -6.25 -10.34 8.78
C LEU A 146 -7.26 -10.03 9.90
N LEU A 147 -8.55 -9.97 9.61
CA LEU A 147 -9.60 -9.79 10.62
C LEU A 147 -9.63 -10.97 11.59
N ALA A 148 -9.57 -12.21 11.08
CA ALA A 148 -9.50 -13.38 11.94
C ALA A 148 -8.26 -13.34 12.84
N LEU A 149 -7.10 -12.97 12.29
CA LEU A 149 -5.87 -12.80 13.08
C LEU A 149 -5.96 -11.63 14.07
N PHE A 150 -6.66 -10.54 13.73
CA PHE A 150 -6.81 -9.39 14.63
C PHE A 150 -7.71 -9.72 15.83
N LEU A 151 -8.77 -10.51 15.62
CA LEU A 151 -9.74 -10.89 16.66
C LEU A 151 -9.27 -12.09 17.50
N LEU A 152 -8.61 -13.07 16.87
CA LEU A 152 -8.21 -14.34 17.50
C LEU A 152 -6.70 -14.42 17.80
N GLY A 153 -5.91 -13.49 17.28
CA GLY A 153 -4.47 -13.43 17.50
C GLY A 153 -4.10 -12.89 18.89
N GLY A 154 -2.82 -12.98 19.21
CA GLY A 154 -2.27 -12.44 20.45
C GLY A 154 -1.98 -10.94 20.38
N GLU A 155 -1.90 -10.30 21.55
CA GLU A 155 -1.62 -8.86 21.69
C GLU A 155 -0.30 -8.43 20.99
N THR A 156 0.71 -9.30 20.95
CA THR A 156 2.03 -9.00 20.37
C THR A 156 1.99 -8.66 18.88
N ILE A 157 1.06 -9.22 18.11
CA ILE A 157 0.95 -9.00 16.65
C ILE A 157 -0.23 -8.11 16.28
N ARG A 158 -1.00 -7.65 17.27
CA ARG A 158 -2.26 -6.96 17.05
C ARG A 158 -2.09 -5.67 16.25
N TRP A 159 -1.10 -4.86 16.62
CA TRP A 159 -0.78 -3.60 15.91
C TRP A 159 -0.18 -3.85 14.53
N PHE A 160 0.64 -4.90 14.39
CA PHE A 160 1.14 -5.34 13.09
C PHE A 160 0.01 -5.71 12.12
N ILE A 161 -0.95 -6.51 12.58
CA ILE A 161 -2.11 -6.91 11.77
C ILE A 161 -2.98 -5.70 11.45
N LEU A 162 -3.17 -4.79 12.40
CA LEU A 162 -3.93 -3.56 12.16
C LEU A 162 -3.28 -2.69 11.07
N ALA A 163 -1.95 -2.58 11.07
CA ALA A 163 -1.21 -1.88 10.01
C ALA A 163 -1.45 -2.51 8.64
N LEU A 164 -1.33 -3.85 8.55
CA LEU A 164 -1.64 -4.59 7.33
C LEU A 164 -3.08 -4.37 6.88
N LEU A 165 -4.05 -4.39 7.80
CA LEU A 165 -5.46 -4.24 7.48
C LEU A 165 -5.78 -2.85 6.91
N ILE A 166 -5.29 -1.79 7.57
CA ILE A 166 -5.43 -0.41 7.07
C ILE A 166 -4.78 -0.28 5.69
N GLY A 167 -3.58 -0.83 5.53
CA GLY A 167 -2.84 -0.77 4.27
C GLY A 167 -3.50 -1.54 3.13
N THR A 168 -4.00 -2.76 3.38
CA THR A 168 -4.73 -3.54 2.39
C THR A 168 -6.00 -2.81 1.95
N VAL A 169 -6.76 -2.25 2.89
CA VAL A 169 -7.97 -1.48 2.56
C VAL A 169 -7.63 -0.25 1.71
N SER A 170 -6.63 0.55 2.12
CA SER A 170 -6.18 1.72 1.37
C SER A 170 -5.66 1.36 -0.02
N GLY A 171 -4.80 0.33 -0.12
CA GLY A 171 -4.18 -0.08 -1.38
C GLY A 171 -5.15 -0.67 -2.40
N THR A 172 -6.18 -1.39 -1.92
CA THR A 172 -7.27 -1.90 -2.77
C THR A 172 -7.99 -0.77 -3.49
N TYR A 173 -8.26 0.32 -2.77
CA TYR A 173 -8.87 1.51 -3.36
C TYR A 173 -7.89 2.26 -4.28
N SER A 174 -6.67 2.52 -3.80
CA SER A 174 -5.70 3.39 -4.46
C SER A 174 -5.18 2.86 -5.81
N SER A 175 -4.95 1.55 -5.92
CA SER A 175 -4.50 0.92 -7.17
C SER A 175 -5.49 1.14 -8.33
N THR A 176 -6.78 1.21 -8.03
CA THR A 176 -7.85 1.32 -9.03
C THR A 176 -8.29 2.78 -9.25
N PHE A 177 -8.40 3.57 -8.18
CA PHE A 177 -8.97 4.92 -8.22
C PHE A 177 -7.95 6.05 -8.11
N THR A 178 -6.67 5.75 -7.82
CA THR A 178 -5.59 6.75 -7.81
C THR A 178 -4.68 6.53 -9.01
N ALA A 179 -4.15 5.32 -9.20
CA ALA A 179 -3.10 5.06 -10.20
C ALA A 179 -3.60 5.14 -11.66
N ALA A 180 -4.82 4.66 -11.94
CA ALA A 180 -5.38 4.65 -13.29
C ALA A 180 -5.85 6.05 -13.75
N PRO A 181 -6.55 6.87 -12.93
CA PRO A 181 -6.88 8.24 -13.29
C PRO A 181 -5.63 9.14 -13.43
N LEU A 182 -4.59 8.93 -12.61
CA LEU A 182 -3.33 9.69 -12.73
C LEU A 182 -2.71 9.50 -14.13
N LEU A 183 -2.76 8.27 -14.65
CA LEU A 183 -2.26 7.95 -15.98
C LEU A 183 -3.09 8.65 -17.08
N VAL A 184 -4.42 8.68 -16.94
CA VAL A 184 -5.32 9.40 -17.87
C VAL A 184 -5.04 10.89 -17.87
N VAL A 185 -4.90 11.51 -16.69
CA VAL A 185 -4.59 12.93 -16.56
C VAL A 185 -3.24 13.25 -17.19
N TRP A 186 -2.21 12.43 -16.96
CA TRP A 186 -0.91 12.61 -17.59
C TRP A 186 -1.01 12.58 -19.12
N GLU A 187 -1.77 11.62 -19.67
CA GLU A 187 -1.93 11.49 -21.12
C GLU A 187 -2.71 12.67 -21.74
N LYS A 188 -3.76 13.15 -21.05
CA LYS A 188 -4.51 14.36 -21.45
C LYS A 188 -3.63 15.61 -21.45
N VAL A 189 -2.74 15.77 -20.46
CA VAL A 189 -1.81 16.91 -20.40
C VAL A 189 -0.72 16.81 -21.48
N ALA A 190 -0.18 15.61 -21.71
CA ALA A 190 0.83 15.39 -22.74
C ALA A 190 0.29 15.64 -24.16
N SER A 191 -0.92 15.15 -24.46
CA SER A 191 -1.57 15.35 -25.76
C SER A 191 -1.97 16.82 -26.02
N LYS A 192 -2.43 17.57 -25.00
CA LYS A 192 -2.64 19.02 -25.11
C LYS A 192 -1.36 19.79 -25.46
N ARG A 193 -0.22 19.43 -24.86
CA ARG A 193 1.08 20.08 -25.14
C ARG A 193 1.59 19.79 -26.55
N LEU A 194 1.27 18.63 -27.12
CA LEU A 194 1.61 18.28 -28.51
C LEU A 194 0.75 19.01 -29.54
N LYS A 195 -0.52 19.31 -29.24
CA LYS A 195 -1.40 20.12 -30.11
C LYS A 195 -1.12 21.62 -30.08
N GLN A 196 -0.34 22.10 -29.10
CA GLN A 196 0.03 23.52 -28.94
C GLN A 196 1.42 23.84 -29.51
N ARG A 197 2.12 22.84 -30.05
CA ARG A 197 3.37 22.99 -30.82
C ARG A 197 3.08 22.75 -32.29
#